data_AF-A0A0B7IHC7-F1
#
_entry.id   AF-A0A0B7IHC7-F1
#
_cell.length_a   1.000
_cell.length_b   1.000
_cell.length_c   1.000
_cell.angle_alpha   90.00
_cell.angle_beta   90.00
_cell.angle_gamma   90.00
#
_symmetry.space_group_name_H-M   'P 1'
#
loop_
_entity.id
_entity.type
_entity.pdbx_description
1 polymer ?
#
loop_
_entity_poly.entity_id
_entity_poly.type
_entity_poly.pdbx_seq_one_letter_code
_entity_poly.pdbx_strand_id
1 'polypeptide(L)'
;MSFYVRLKYYFCAQNKKMELKKDFGFWAIVPLLVFVIIFLGGGLYFNNFYVLPSPLIALVGVVVAMLMFRAPLRDKINTFLKGCGEPSVLTMCIIYLLAGGFATVSKEIGSVDSIVNFGLSHIHPNYFPIVIFVLASFLSFASGTSVGSITALGPIVVDLALQSDTNLGLVGACLLSGAMFGDNLSLISDTTIAATQSMQCAMNEKMKANFRIALPAAILTLIILFIFGKTTTSQVFEVVHRPYEWILMTPYLLVVVLSLFGLNVFVTLFVGILYAGLLGLWFGKV
;
A
#
# COMPACT_ATOMS: atom_id res chain seq x y z
N MET A 1 40.41 -44.34 16.86
CA MET A 1 40.22 -43.53 15.63
C MET A 1 38.94 -42.73 15.80
N SER A 2 39.09 -41.48 16.22
CA SER A 2 38.19 -40.80 17.17
C SER A 2 37.00 -40.09 16.50
N PHE A 3 35.93 -39.92 17.29
CA PHE A 3 34.70 -39.13 17.08
C PHE A 3 34.91 -37.80 16.32
N TYR A 4 36.11 -37.22 16.43
CA TYR A 4 36.61 -36.08 15.65
C TYR A 4 36.54 -36.25 14.13
N VAL A 5 36.78 -37.46 13.59
CA VAL A 5 36.70 -37.70 12.14
C VAL A 5 35.24 -37.66 11.68
N ARG A 6 34.30 -38.24 12.44
CA ARG A 6 32.86 -38.18 12.15
C ARG A 6 32.30 -36.76 12.22
N LEU A 7 32.76 -35.94 13.17
CA LEU A 7 32.36 -34.54 13.29
C LEU A 7 32.86 -33.70 12.09
N LYS A 8 34.10 -33.97 11.62
CA LYS A 8 34.67 -33.29 10.45
C LYS A 8 33.92 -33.65 9.15
N TYR A 9 33.45 -34.89 9.00
CA TYR A 9 32.56 -35.27 7.89
C TYR A 9 31.15 -34.68 8.02
N TYR A 10 30.60 -34.58 9.22
CA TYR A 10 29.29 -33.93 9.45
C TYR A 10 29.32 -32.42 9.14
N PHE A 11 30.39 -31.71 9.54
CA PHE A 11 30.59 -30.30 9.19
C PHE A 11 30.97 -30.10 7.72
N CYS A 12 31.73 -31.02 7.11
CA CYS A 12 32.05 -30.96 5.68
C CYS A 12 30.80 -31.18 4.79
N ALA A 13 29.85 -32.01 5.24
CA ALA A 13 28.57 -32.22 4.55
C ALA A 13 27.63 -31.01 4.66
N GLN A 14 27.69 -30.22 5.74
CA GLN A 14 26.90 -28.99 5.87
C GLN A 14 27.49 -27.76 5.17
N ASN A 15 28.75 -27.82 4.73
CA ASN A 15 29.46 -26.66 4.17
C ASN A 15 29.70 -26.75 2.66
N LYS A 16 28.99 -27.63 1.96
CA LYS A 16 28.86 -27.52 0.50
C LYS A 16 27.90 -26.37 0.23
N LYS A 17 28.41 -25.14 0.23
CA LYS A 17 27.77 -24.03 -0.47
C LYS A 17 27.44 -24.57 -1.86
N MET A 18 26.16 -24.84 -2.11
CA MET A 18 25.67 -24.88 -3.49
C MET A 18 25.90 -23.46 -3.99
N GLU A 19 27.05 -23.22 -4.62
CA GLU A 19 27.14 -22.14 -5.58
C GLU A 19 26.08 -22.45 -6.62
N LEU A 20 24.96 -21.73 -6.52
CA LEU A 20 23.87 -21.71 -7.46
C LEU A 20 24.37 -21.03 -8.74
N LYS A 21 25.27 -21.71 -9.45
CA LYS A 21 25.86 -21.22 -10.69
C LYS A 21 25.01 -21.71 -11.85
N LYS A 22 23.84 -21.09 -11.98
CA LYS A 22 23.16 -20.98 -13.27
C LYS A 22 22.50 -19.62 -13.31
N ASP A 23 23.15 -18.67 -13.97
CA ASP A 23 22.50 -17.43 -14.37
C ASP A 23 21.31 -17.80 -15.23
N PHE A 24 20.10 -17.73 -14.65
CA PHE A 24 18.88 -17.85 -15.42
C PHE A 24 18.71 -16.70 -16.42
N GLY A 25 19.63 -15.72 -16.43
CA GLY A 25 19.68 -14.62 -17.38
C GLY A 25 18.31 -13.97 -17.53
N PHE A 26 17.93 -13.70 -18.78
CA PHE A 26 16.60 -13.18 -19.12
C PHE A 26 15.44 -14.12 -18.74
N TRP A 27 15.65 -15.44 -18.68
CA TRP A 27 14.60 -16.42 -18.40
C TRP A 27 14.12 -16.42 -16.94
N ALA A 28 14.85 -15.79 -16.02
CA ALA A 28 14.44 -15.67 -14.62
C ALA A 28 13.12 -14.90 -14.43
N ILE A 29 12.73 -14.06 -15.41
CA ILE A 29 11.52 -13.23 -15.34
C ILE A 29 10.24 -13.97 -15.75
N VAL A 30 10.35 -15.17 -16.35
CA VAL A 30 9.20 -15.92 -16.87
C VAL A 30 8.12 -16.19 -15.81
N PRO A 31 8.43 -16.62 -14.58
CA PRO A 31 7.43 -16.79 -13.53
C PRO A 31 6.61 -15.53 -13.25
N LEU A 32 7.27 -14.37 -13.27
CA LEU A 32 6.62 -13.07 -13.08
C LEU A 32 5.76 -12.70 -14.29
N LEU A 33 6.24 -12.95 -15.52
CA LEU A 33 5.45 -12.71 -16.73
C LEU A 33 4.19 -13.57 -16.79
N VAL A 34 4.29 -14.85 -16.38
CA VAL A 34 3.12 -15.74 -16.30
C VAL A 34 2.10 -15.18 -15.30
N PHE A 35 2.56 -14.72 -14.13
CA PHE A 35 1.68 -14.04 -13.17
C PHE A 35 0.98 -12.83 -13.79
N VAL A 36 1.73 -11.93 -14.43
CA VAL A 36 1.18 -10.71 -15.04
C VAL A 36 0.19 -11.03 -16.16
N ILE A 37 0.51 -11.97 -17.04
CA ILE A 37 -0.36 -12.36 -18.18
C ILE A 37 -1.66 -12.97 -17.68
N ILE A 38 -1.62 -13.87 -16.70
CA ILE A 38 -2.83 -14.51 -16.17
C ILE A 38 -3.66 -13.49 -15.38
N PHE A 39 -3.02 -12.64 -14.57
CA PHE A 39 -3.71 -11.62 -13.79
C PHE A 39 -4.41 -10.58 -14.67
N LEU A 40 -3.68 -9.99 -15.63
CA LEU A 40 -4.25 -9.01 -16.54
C LEU A 40 -5.21 -9.64 -17.54
N GLY A 41 -4.84 -10.79 -18.13
CA GLY A 41 -5.68 -11.50 -19.09
C GLY A 41 -6.99 -11.98 -18.48
N GLY A 42 -6.95 -12.53 -17.27
CA GLY A 42 -8.15 -12.90 -16.51
C GLY A 42 -9.01 -11.69 -16.16
N GLY A 43 -8.40 -10.60 -15.66
CA GLY A 43 -9.11 -9.37 -15.35
C GLY A 43 -9.84 -8.76 -16.55
N LEU A 44 -9.20 -8.75 -17.73
CA LEU A 44 -9.79 -8.27 -18.98
C LEU A 44 -10.88 -9.21 -19.51
N TYR A 45 -10.63 -10.52 -19.49
CA TYR A 45 -11.59 -11.52 -19.99
C TYR A 45 -12.89 -11.53 -19.18
N PHE A 46 -12.79 -11.45 -17.85
CA PHE A 46 -13.94 -11.46 -16.95
C PHE A 46 -14.48 -10.05 -16.62
N ASN A 47 -13.86 -8.98 -17.14
CA ASN A 47 -14.12 -7.58 -16.74
C ASN A 47 -14.06 -7.34 -15.22
N ASN A 48 -13.31 -8.17 -14.50
CA ASN A 48 -13.19 -8.11 -13.05
C ASN A 48 -11.86 -8.74 -12.60
N PHE A 49 -10.94 -7.90 -12.13
CA PHE A 49 -9.60 -8.29 -11.67
C PHE A 49 -9.61 -9.12 -10.38
N TYR A 50 -10.75 -9.22 -9.68
CA TYR A 50 -10.87 -9.93 -8.41
C TYR A 50 -11.55 -11.31 -8.53
N VAL A 51 -11.96 -11.73 -9.73
CA VAL A 51 -12.55 -13.08 -9.97
C VAL A 51 -11.55 -14.18 -9.62
N LEU A 52 -10.27 -13.94 -9.93
CA LEU A 52 -9.17 -14.81 -9.56
C LEU A 52 -8.33 -14.09 -8.50
N PRO A 53 -8.38 -14.53 -7.23
CA PRO A 53 -7.53 -13.97 -6.18
C PRO A 53 -6.05 -13.97 -6.59
N SER A 54 -5.39 -12.82 -6.47
CA SER A 54 -3.97 -12.66 -6.84
C SER A 54 -3.03 -13.68 -6.17
N PRO A 55 -3.24 -14.17 -4.93
CA PRO A 55 -2.41 -15.23 -4.36
C PRO A 55 -2.47 -16.54 -5.14
N LEU A 56 -3.62 -16.90 -5.69
CA LEU A 56 -3.76 -18.13 -6.50
C LEU A 56 -2.96 -18.01 -7.80
N ILE A 57 -2.99 -16.85 -8.45
CA ILE A 57 -2.23 -16.62 -9.68
C ILE A 57 -0.72 -16.58 -9.38
N ALA A 58 -0.32 -16.00 -8.23
CA ALA A 58 1.07 -16.03 -7.78
C ALA A 58 1.58 -17.47 -7.57
N LEU A 59 0.74 -18.37 -7.05
CA LEU A 59 1.07 -19.80 -6.93
C LEU A 59 1.35 -20.45 -8.30
N VAL A 60 0.61 -20.09 -9.35
CA VAL A 60 0.91 -20.56 -10.72
C VAL A 60 2.31 -20.11 -11.14
N GLY A 61 2.68 -18.84 -10.87
CA GLY A 61 4.03 -18.34 -11.10
C GLY A 61 5.09 -19.14 -10.32
N VAL A 62 4.84 -19.44 -9.04
CA VAL A 62 5.72 -20.28 -8.21
C VAL A 62 5.87 -21.69 -8.80
N VAL A 63 4.77 -22.30 -9.27
CA VAL A 63 4.82 -23.61 -9.94
C VAL A 63 5.68 -23.55 -11.19
N VAL A 64 5.52 -22.52 -12.04
CA VAL A 64 6.37 -22.31 -13.22
C VAL A 64 7.84 -22.14 -12.83
N ALA A 65 8.14 -21.36 -11.79
CA ALA A 65 9.51 -21.21 -11.27
C ALA A 65 10.10 -22.56 -10.82
N MET A 66 9.31 -23.37 -10.12
CA MET A 66 9.71 -24.71 -9.71
C MET A 66 9.94 -25.62 -10.93
N LEU A 67 9.12 -25.56 -11.97
CA LEU A 67 9.31 -26.36 -13.18
C LEU A 67 10.58 -25.97 -13.95
N MET A 68 10.90 -24.67 -14.01
CA MET A 68 12.11 -24.15 -14.67
C MET A 68 13.39 -24.49 -13.90
N PHE A 69 13.34 -24.49 -12.56
CA PHE A 69 14.48 -24.78 -11.72
C PHE A 69 14.79 -26.29 -11.74
N ARG A 70 15.92 -26.68 -12.36
CA ARG A 70 16.34 -28.08 -12.45
C ARG A 70 17.06 -28.53 -11.18
N ALA A 71 16.27 -28.88 -10.16
CA ALA A 71 16.73 -29.47 -8.89
C ALA A 71 15.74 -30.55 -8.40
N PRO A 72 16.10 -31.41 -7.45
CA PRO A 72 15.14 -32.28 -6.76
C PRO A 72 14.02 -31.46 -6.10
N LEU A 73 12.77 -31.96 -6.11
CA LEU A 73 11.61 -31.23 -5.57
C LEU A 73 11.84 -30.69 -4.16
N ARG A 74 12.49 -31.49 -3.30
CA ARG A 74 12.84 -31.11 -1.93
C ARG A 74 13.70 -29.85 -1.88
N ASP A 75 14.70 -29.74 -2.77
CA ASP A 75 15.59 -28.59 -2.83
C ASP A 75 14.89 -27.35 -3.40
N LYS A 76 13.96 -27.54 -4.35
CA LYS A 76 13.11 -26.44 -4.87
C LYS A 76 12.25 -25.85 -3.75
N ILE A 77 11.57 -26.71 -3.00
CA ILE A 77 10.70 -26.30 -1.89
C ILE A 77 11.53 -25.63 -0.80
N ASN A 78 12.67 -26.22 -0.41
CA ASN A 78 13.55 -25.62 0.59
C ASN A 78 14.06 -24.23 0.16
N THR A 79 14.40 -24.06 -1.11
CA THR A 79 14.85 -22.76 -1.66
C THR A 79 13.72 -21.73 -1.63
N PHE A 80 12.52 -22.13 -2.05
CA PHE A 80 11.33 -21.27 -1.98
C PHE A 80 11.03 -20.84 -0.54
N LEU A 81 10.94 -21.80 0.40
CA LEU A 81 10.67 -21.51 1.81
C LEU A 81 11.75 -20.65 2.44
N LYS A 82 13.03 -20.86 2.08
CA LYS A 82 14.14 -20.02 2.54
C LYS A 82 14.01 -18.57 2.04
N GLY A 83 13.53 -18.38 0.81
CA GLY A 83 13.22 -17.05 0.27
C GLY A 83 12.03 -16.39 0.98
N CYS A 84 10.96 -17.15 1.25
CA CYS A 84 9.81 -16.64 2.02
C CYS A 84 10.17 -16.28 3.46
N GLY A 85 11.11 -17.00 4.07
CA GLY A 85 11.61 -16.75 5.42
C GLY A 85 12.76 -15.75 5.50
N GLU A 86 13.08 -15.05 4.41
CA GLU A 86 14.12 -14.03 4.42
C GLU A 86 13.70 -12.85 5.34
N PRO A 87 14.59 -12.34 6.22
CA PRO A 87 14.21 -11.35 7.22
C PRO A 87 13.60 -10.07 6.64
N SER A 88 14.05 -9.60 5.48
CA SER A 88 13.50 -8.40 4.83
C SER A 88 12.07 -8.64 4.35
N VAL A 89 11.79 -9.80 3.75
CA VAL A 89 10.42 -10.23 3.36
C VAL A 89 9.52 -10.31 4.59
N LEU A 90 9.96 -10.97 5.67
CA LEU A 90 9.17 -11.06 6.91
C LEU A 90 8.91 -9.68 7.53
N THR A 91 9.91 -8.80 7.48
CA THR A 91 9.79 -7.41 7.94
C THR A 91 8.69 -6.67 7.17
N MET A 92 8.66 -6.80 5.83
CA MET A 92 7.60 -6.23 5.00
C MET A 92 6.22 -6.79 5.36
N CYS A 93 6.10 -8.11 5.55
CA CYS A 93 4.83 -8.74 5.92
C CYS A 93 4.27 -8.23 7.26
N ILE A 94 5.12 -8.05 8.28
CA ILE A 94 4.67 -7.54 9.58
C ILE A 94 4.28 -6.06 9.48
N ILE A 95 5.04 -5.25 8.74
CA ILE A 95 4.68 -3.84 8.52
C ILE A 95 3.34 -3.75 7.78
N TYR A 96 3.12 -4.54 6.74
CA TYR A 96 1.84 -4.61 6.03
C TYR A 96 0.68 -4.95 6.97
N LEU A 97 0.86 -5.94 7.85
CA LEU A 97 -0.14 -6.31 8.85
C LEU A 97 -0.46 -5.16 9.81
N LEU A 98 0.57 -4.46 10.30
CA LEU A 98 0.39 -3.30 11.18
C LEU A 98 -0.27 -2.11 10.46
N ALA A 99 0.12 -1.83 9.21
CA ALA A 99 -0.47 -0.77 8.40
C ALA A 99 -1.95 -1.05 8.12
N GLY A 100 -2.28 -2.30 7.77
CA GLY A 100 -3.66 -2.77 7.62
C GLY A 100 -4.45 -2.63 8.93
N GLY A 101 -3.88 -3.08 10.05
CA GLY A 101 -4.51 -2.93 11.38
C GLY A 101 -4.77 -1.47 11.75
N PHE A 102 -3.82 -0.57 11.50
CA PHE A 102 -3.98 0.87 11.71
C PHE A 102 -5.10 1.45 10.84
N ALA A 103 -5.11 1.12 9.54
CA ALA A 103 -6.13 1.59 8.62
C ALA A 103 -7.53 1.09 9.01
N THR A 104 -7.66 -0.17 9.44
CA THR A 104 -8.92 -0.75 9.91
C THR A 104 -9.40 -0.06 11.18
N VAL A 105 -8.60 0.00 12.24
CA VAL A 105 -9.01 0.62 13.51
C VAL A 105 -9.37 2.10 13.31
N SER A 106 -8.56 2.83 12.55
CA SER A 106 -8.83 4.26 12.25
C SER A 106 -10.12 4.45 11.46
N LYS A 107 -10.45 3.53 10.55
CA LYS A 107 -11.73 3.55 9.83
C LYS A 107 -12.90 3.30 10.78
N GLU A 108 -12.83 2.28 11.63
CA GLU A 108 -13.92 1.92 12.56
C GLU A 108 -14.25 3.04 13.57
N ILE A 109 -13.23 3.75 14.07
CA ILE A 109 -13.47 4.88 14.98
C ILE A 109 -14.03 6.13 14.28
N GLY A 110 -14.12 6.14 12.94
CA GLY A 110 -14.61 7.26 12.14
C GLY A 110 -13.56 8.35 11.86
N SER A 111 -12.27 8.01 11.91
CA SER A 111 -11.20 8.95 11.54
C SER A 111 -11.29 9.37 10.07
N VAL A 112 -11.55 8.40 9.18
CA VAL A 112 -11.67 8.66 7.74
C VAL A 112 -12.82 9.62 7.47
N ASP A 113 -14.00 9.37 8.04
CA ASP A 113 -15.16 10.24 7.89
C ASP A 113 -14.89 11.65 8.42
N SER A 114 -14.25 11.76 9.59
CA SER A 114 -13.90 13.06 10.17
C SER A 114 -12.94 13.85 9.28
N ILE A 115 -11.92 13.19 8.72
CA ILE A 115 -10.96 13.81 7.80
C ILE A 115 -11.64 14.29 6.51
N VAL A 116 -12.55 13.49 5.96
CA VAL A 116 -13.31 13.84 4.76
C VAL A 116 -14.24 15.01 5.02
N ASN A 117 -15.04 14.93 6.08
CA ASN A 117 -16.00 15.97 6.44
C ASN A 117 -15.30 17.31 6.70
N PHE A 118 -14.15 17.28 7.39
CA PHE A 118 -13.29 18.45 7.56
C PHE A 118 -12.81 19.03 6.22
N GLY A 119 -12.31 18.18 5.31
CA GLY A 119 -11.83 18.64 4.00
C GLY A 119 -12.92 19.28 3.15
N LEU A 120 -14.13 18.71 3.17
CA LEU A 120 -15.28 19.22 2.41
C LEU A 120 -15.90 20.47 3.02
N SER A 121 -15.78 20.70 4.33
CA SER A 121 -16.37 21.89 4.97
C SER A 121 -15.62 23.19 4.69
N HIS A 122 -14.36 23.12 4.25
CA HIS A 122 -13.49 24.30 4.08
C HIS A 122 -13.31 24.74 2.62
N ILE A 123 -13.85 23.98 1.66
CA ILE A 123 -13.65 24.22 0.23
C ILE A 123 -14.99 24.36 -0.45
N HIS A 124 -15.07 25.29 -1.40
CA HIS A 124 -16.28 25.51 -2.18
C HIS A 124 -16.70 24.20 -2.88
N PRO A 125 -17.98 23.77 -2.79
CA PRO A 125 -18.42 22.45 -3.26
C PRO A 125 -18.04 22.13 -4.70
N ASN A 126 -18.05 23.13 -5.58
CA ASN A 126 -17.67 22.97 -7.00
C ASN A 126 -16.25 22.41 -7.23
N TYR A 127 -15.38 22.46 -6.22
CA TYR A 127 -13.99 21.99 -6.28
C TYR A 127 -13.75 20.70 -5.50
N PHE A 128 -14.80 19.97 -5.10
CA PHE A 128 -14.64 18.73 -4.34
C PHE A 128 -13.74 17.66 -5.02
N PRO A 129 -13.60 17.54 -6.36
CA PRO A 129 -12.67 16.56 -6.94
C PRO A 129 -11.21 16.83 -6.54
N ILE A 130 -10.83 18.10 -6.37
CA ILE A 130 -9.51 18.49 -5.86
C ILE A 130 -9.35 18.03 -4.41
N VAL A 131 -10.40 18.22 -3.61
CA VAL A 131 -10.43 17.79 -2.21
C VAL A 131 -10.24 16.29 -2.11
N ILE A 132 -10.95 15.51 -2.94
CA ILE A 132 -10.80 14.06 -2.99
C ILE A 132 -9.37 13.65 -3.33
N PHE A 133 -8.73 14.29 -4.32
CA PHE A 133 -7.33 14.02 -4.65
C PHE A 133 -6.42 14.24 -3.44
N VAL A 134 -6.56 15.38 -2.75
CA VAL A 134 -5.73 15.75 -1.60
C VAL A 134 -5.99 14.82 -0.40
N LEU A 135 -7.25 14.50 -0.09
CA LEU A 135 -7.61 13.61 1.00
C LEU A 135 -7.13 12.18 0.75
N ALA A 136 -7.30 11.67 -0.48
CA ALA A 136 -6.79 10.36 -0.87
C ALA A 136 -5.27 10.31 -0.77
N SER A 137 -4.59 11.38 -1.20
CA SER A 137 -3.14 11.53 -1.05
C SER A 137 -2.70 11.50 0.40
N PHE A 138 -3.38 12.26 1.27
CA PHE A 138 -3.05 12.33 2.69
C PHE A 138 -3.27 10.99 3.40
N LEU A 139 -4.45 10.40 3.24
CA LEU A 139 -4.77 9.11 3.87
C LEU A 139 -3.82 8.02 3.42
N SER A 140 -3.54 7.94 2.11
CA SER A 140 -2.63 6.93 1.56
C SER A 140 -1.18 7.14 1.96
N PHE A 141 -0.73 8.39 2.03
CA PHE A 141 0.59 8.73 2.57
C PHE A 141 0.72 8.28 4.03
N ALA A 142 -0.31 8.58 4.82
CA ALA A 142 -0.32 8.33 6.26
C ALA A 142 -0.51 6.85 6.62
N SER A 143 -1.32 6.08 5.88
CA SER A 143 -1.48 4.64 6.11
C SER A 143 -0.50 3.77 5.31
N GLY A 144 0.21 4.34 4.33
CA GLY A 144 1.10 3.60 3.44
C GLY A 144 0.39 2.57 2.57
N THR A 145 -0.89 2.79 2.26
CA THR A 145 -1.67 1.88 1.41
C THR A 145 -2.64 2.61 0.49
N SER A 146 -2.41 2.46 -0.81
CA SER A 146 -3.29 2.97 -1.86
C SER A 146 -4.64 2.26 -1.89
N VAL A 147 -4.66 0.92 -1.90
CA VAL A 147 -5.90 0.13 -1.93
C VAL A 147 -6.75 0.40 -0.68
N GLY A 148 -6.13 0.46 0.51
CA GLY A 148 -6.86 0.78 1.75
C GLY A 148 -7.53 2.15 1.69
N SER A 149 -6.84 3.15 1.14
CA SER A 149 -7.39 4.50 0.95
C SER A 149 -8.52 4.54 -0.07
N ILE A 150 -8.38 3.81 -1.18
CA ILE A 150 -9.42 3.68 -2.21
C ILE A 150 -10.65 2.97 -1.63
N THR A 151 -10.48 1.91 -0.85
CA THR A 151 -11.60 1.21 -0.20
C THR A 151 -12.26 2.05 0.90
N ALA A 152 -11.50 2.89 1.60
CA ALA A 152 -12.04 3.76 2.64
C ALA A 152 -12.83 4.94 2.05
N LEU A 153 -12.29 5.62 1.04
CA LEU A 153 -12.93 6.78 0.40
C LEU A 153 -13.91 6.42 -0.72
N GLY A 154 -13.81 5.22 -1.30
CA GLY A 154 -14.59 4.81 -2.48
C GLY A 154 -16.10 5.00 -2.32
N PRO A 155 -16.74 4.48 -1.25
CA PRO A 155 -18.17 4.68 -1.03
C PRO A 155 -18.56 6.17 -0.93
N ILE A 156 -17.75 6.98 -0.25
CA ILE A 156 -17.95 8.42 -0.12
C ILE A 156 -17.85 9.11 -1.49
N VAL A 157 -16.83 8.75 -2.29
CA VAL A 157 -16.61 9.31 -3.62
C VAL A 157 -17.77 8.99 -4.57
N VAL A 158 -18.28 7.76 -4.54
CA VAL A 158 -19.45 7.35 -5.33
C VAL A 158 -20.69 8.15 -4.90
N ASP A 159 -20.93 8.26 -3.59
CA ASP A 159 -22.06 9.00 -3.04
C ASP A 159 -22.01 10.49 -3.43
N LEU A 160 -20.84 11.13 -3.30
CA LEU A 160 -20.64 12.53 -3.71
C LEU A 160 -20.83 12.73 -5.21
N ALA A 161 -20.34 11.81 -6.04
CA ALA A 161 -20.49 11.90 -7.49
C ALA A 161 -21.97 11.81 -7.90
N LEU A 162 -22.73 10.88 -7.30
CA LEU A 162 -24.16 10.72 -7.58
C LEU A 162 -24.99 11.93 -7.11
N GLN A 163 -24.74 12.44 -5.90
CA GLN A 163 -25.48 13.59 -5.36
C GLN A 163 -25.21 14.88 -6.14
N SER A 164 -24.00 15.05 -6.67
CA SER A 164 -23.62 16.23 -7.45
C SER A 164 -23.84 16.09 -8.95
N ASP A 165 -24.34 14.96 -9.44
CA ASP A 165 -24.40 14.64 -10.87
C ASP A 165 -23.03 14.86 -11.57
N THR A 166 -21.94 14.59 -10.84
CA THR A 166 -20.58 14.71 -11.37
C THR A 166 -20.16 13.39 -11.99
N ASN A 167 -19.42 13.46 -13.10
CA ASN A 167 -18.86 12.28 -13.75
C ASN A 167 -18.05 11.42 -12.75
N LEU A 168 -18.55 10.20 -12.46
CA LEU A 168 -17.91 9.27 -11.53
C LEU A 168 -16.47 8.90 -11.96
N GLY A 169 -16.20 8.85 -13.27
CA GLY A 169 -14.87 8.60 -13.80
C GLY A 169 -13.87 9.70 -13.43
N LEU A 170 -14.29 10.97 -13.44
CA LEU A 170 -13.44 12.10 -13.03
C LEU A 170 -13.08 12.02 -11.54
N VAL A 171 -14.08 11.87 -10.67
CA VAL A 171 -13.85 11.83 -9.22
C VAL A 171 -13.13 10.54 -8.82
N GLY A 172 -13.45 9.42 -9.47
CA GLY A 172 -12.74 8.16 -9.33
C GLY A 172 -11.28 8.27 -9.76
N ALA A 173 -10.97 8.96 -10.85
CA ALA A 173 -9.60 9.24 -11.25
C ALA A 173 -8.86 10.10 -10.22
N CYS A 174 -9.52 11.10 -9.62
CA CYS A 174 -8.95 11.90 -8.53
C CYS A 174 -8.63 11.04 -7.29
N LEU A 175 -9.55 10.15 -6.92
CA LEU A 175 -9.36 9.19 -5.82
C LEU A 175 -8.17 8.26 -6.10
N LEU A 176 -8.15 7.60 -7.26
CA LEU A 176 -7.08 6.66 -7.61
C LEU A 176 -5.72 7.36 -7.69
N SER A 177 -5.63 8.48 -8.43
CA SER A 177 -4.37 9.20 -8.60
C SER A 177 -3.85 9.78 -7.28
N GLY A 178 -4.73 10.33 -6.44
CA GLY A 178 -4.36 10.82 -5.12
C GLY A 178 -3.84 9.68 -4.23
N ALA A 179 -4.59 8.57 -4.16
CA ALA A 179 -4.17 7.41 -3.38
C ALA A 179 -2.80 6.84 -3.85
N MET A 180 -2.56 6.75 -5.16
CA MET A 180 -1.27 6.31 -5.70
C MET A 180 -0.14 7.30 -5.40
N PHE A 181 -0.41 8.61 -5.51
CA PHE A 181 0.56 9.65 -5.17
C PHE A 181 0.97 9.59 -3.70
N GLY A 182 0.00 9.46 -2.79
CA GLY A 182 0.25 9.34 -1.35
C GLY A 182 1.09 8.12 -1.00
N ASP A 183 0.71 6.94 -1.49
CA ASP A 183 1.41 5.67 -1.25
C ASP A 183 2.87 5.74 -1.71
N ASN A 184 3.08 6.33 -2.89
CA ASN A 184 4.42 6.48 -3.49
C ASN A 184 5.37 7.35 -2.64
N LEU A 185 4.84 8.29 -1.85
CA LEU A 185 5.61 9.14 -0.95
C LEU A 185 5.69 8.57 0.47
N SER A 186 4.85 7.61 0.83
CA SER A 186 4.78 7.07 2.19
C SER A 186 6.08 6.37 2.60
N LEU A 187 6.55 6.68 3.81
CA LEU A 187 7.71 6.04 4.45
C LEU A 187 7.37 4.66 5.04
N ILE A 188 6.08 4.31 5.12
CA ILE A 188 5.61 3.07 5.76
C ILE A 188 4.94 2.10 4.80
N SER A 189 4.96 2.39 3.49
CA SER A 189 4.40 1.54 2.43
C SER A 189 5.29 0.35 2.08
N ASP A 190 4.67 -0.81 1.83
CA ASP A 190 5.36 -2.05 1.44
C ASP A 190 6.25 -1.86 0.22
N THR A 191 5.79 -1.11 -0.79
CA THR A 191 6.57 -0.85 -2.01
C THR A 191 7.80 -0.01 -1.70
N THR A 192 7.67 0.95 -0.79
CA THR A 192 8.74 1.81 -0.32
C THR A 192 9.77 1.01 0.50
N ILE A 193 9.30 0.12 1.38
CA ILE A 193 10.15 -0.75 2.20
C ILE A 193 10.86 -1.77 1.30
N ALA A 194 10.15 -2.40 0.36
CA ALA A 194 10.73 -3.32 -0.61
C ALA A 194 11.82 -2.67 -1.44
N ALA A 195 11.54 -1.50 -2.03
CA ALA A 195 12.51 -0.77 -2.84
C ALA A 195 13.75 -0.39 -2.04
N THR A 196 13.60 0.09 -0.80
CA THR A 196 14.72 0.55 0.03
C THR A 196 15.56 -0.60 0.56
N GLN A 197 14.94 -1.72 0.95
CA GLN A 197 15.66 -2.93 1.38
C GLN A 197 16.41 -3.58 0.21
N SER A 198 15.76 -3.76 -0.95
CA SER A 198 16.41 -4.36 -2.12
C SER A 198 17.56 -3.51 -2.67
N MET A 199 17.45 -2.19 -2.61
CA MET A 199 18.48 -1.26 -3.07
C MET A 199 19.46 -0.83 -1.97
N GLN A 200 19.27 -1.33 -0.75
CA GLN A 200 20.06 -0.98 0.44
C GLN A 200 20.22 0.54 0.65
N CYS A 201 19.15 1.30 0.43
CA CYS A 201 19.14 2.75 0.56
C CYS A 201 18.24 3.20 1.73
N ALA A 202 18.49 4.40 2.24
CA ALA A 202 17.71 4.94 3.35
C ALA A 202 16.30 5.38 2.89
N MET A 203 15.30 5.16 3.75
CA MET A 203 13.90 5.49 3.48
C MET A 203 13.70 6.96 3.12
N ASN A 204 14.36 7.86 3.87
CA ASN A 204 14.28 9.30 3.65
C ASN A 204 14.88 9.72 2.30
N GLU A 205 15.92 9.03 1.81
CA GLU A 205 16.52 9.34 0.51
C GLU A 205 15.60 8.93 -0.64
N LYS A 206 14.96 7.76 -0.55
CA LYS A 206 13.90 7.34 -1.49
C LYS A 206 12.74 8.33 -1.50
N MET A 207 12.25 8.75 -0.33
CA MET A 207 11.15 9.72 -0.24
C MET A 207 11.52 11.04 -0.93
N LYS A 208 12.71 11.59 -0.66
CA LYS A 208 13.18 12.83 -1.31
C LYS A 208 13.27 12.68 -2.83
N ALA A 209 13.78 11.55 -3.32
CA ALA A 209 13.87 11.28 -4.75
C ALA A 209 12.47 11.22 -5.39
N ASN A 210 11.55 10.46 -4.80
CA ASN A 210 10.17 10.37 -5.28
C ASN A 210 9.44 11.72 -5.21
N PHE A 211 9.64 12.48 -4.13
CA PHE A 211 9.02 13.80 -3.96
C PHE A 211 9.42 14.76 -5.09
N ARG A 212 10.68 14.77 -5.51
CA ARG A 212 11.17 15.61 -6.62
C ARG A 212 10.48 15.30 -7.96
N ILE A 213 10.05 14.07 -8.18
CA ILE A 213 9.43 13.63 -9.44
C ILE A 213 7.91 13.70 -9.36
N ALA A 214 7.33 13.24 -8.25
CA ALA A 214 5.89 13.13 -8.07
C ALA A 214 5.23 14.46 -7.73
N LEU A 215 5.89 15.35 -6.96
CA LEU A 215 5.30 16.63 -6.57
C LEU A 215 5.01 17.55 -7.79
N PRO A 216 5.93 17.72 -8.77
CA PRO A 216 5.61 18.50 -9.98
C PRO A 216 4.40 17.94 -10.74
N ALA A 217 4.30 16.61 -10.86
CA ALA A 217 3.16 15.96 -11.50
C ALA A 217 1.85 16.21 -10.72
N ALA A 218 1.87 16.09 -9.40
CA ALA A 218 0.71 16.37 -8.56
C ALA A 218 0.27 17.84 -8.66
N ILE A 219 1.22 18.79 -8.67
CA ILE A 219 0.91 20.22 -8.87
C ILE A 219 0.25 20.43 -10.24
N LEU A 220 0.79 19.83 -11.29
CA LEU A 220 0.19 19.92 -12.63
C LEU A 220 -1.23 19.34 -12.65
N THR A 221 -1.45 18.19 -12.01
CA THR A 221 -2.79 17.59 -11.85
C THR A 221 -3.73 18.53 -11.12
N LEU A 222 -3.30 19.15 -10.02
CA LEU A 222 -4.09 20.12 -9.25
C LEU A 222 -4.47 21.33 -10.11
N ILE A 223 -3.55 21.85 -10.92
CA ILE A 223 -3.84 22.96 -11.85
C ILE A 223 -4.87 22.54 -12.89
N ILE A 224 -4.72 21.36 -13.49
CA ILE A 224 -5.67 20.82 -14.48
C ILE A 224 -7.06 20.66 -13.85
N LEU A 225 -7.14 20.09 -12.64
CA LEU A 225 -8.40 19.94 -11.91
C LEU A 225 -9.02 21.29 -11.51
N PHE A 226 -8.21 22.29 -11.19
CA PHE A 226 -8.70 23.63 -10.88
C PHE A 226 -9.35 24.32 -12.08
N ILE A 227 -8.78 24.14 -13.28
CA ILE A 227 -9.27 24.76 -14.52
C ILE A 227 -10.45 23.97 -15.10
N PHE A 228 -10.32 22.63 -15.19
CA PHE A 228 -11.24 21.77 -15.94
C PHE A 228 -12.11 20.87 -15.05
N GLY A 229 -11.73 20.66 -13.79
CA GLY A 229 -12.43 19.79 -12.85
C GLY A 229 -13.56 20.48 -12.07
N LYS A 230 -13.97 21.67 -12.47
CA LYS A 230 -15.06 22.42 -11.84
C LYS A 230 -16.38 21.71 -12.12
N THR A 231 -17.14 21.44 -11.07
CA THR A 231 -18.47 20.82 -11.20
C THR A 231 -19.54 21.92 -11.32
N THR A 232 -20.49 21.73 -12.24
CA THR A 232 -21.43 22.78 -12.70
C THR A 232 -22.75 22.75 -11.94
N THR A 233 -22.95 21.79 -11.05
CA THR A 233 -24.28 21.49 -10.52
C THR A 233 -24.63 22.41 -9.35
N SER A 234 -25.64 23.25 -9.58
CA SER A 234 -26.27 24.16 -8.61
C SER A 234 -27.13 23.47 -7.55
N GLN A 235 -27.20 22.13 -7.57
CA GLN A 235 -27.57 21.33 -6.41
C GLN A 235 -26.39 21.46 -5.46
N VAL A 236 -26.33 22.63 -4.80
CA VAL A 236 -25.58 22.85 -3.59
C VAL A 236 -25.82 21.59 -2.79
N PHE A 237 -24.79 20.77 -2.68
CA PHE A 237 -24.75 19.84 -1.59
C PHE A 237 -25.22 20.67 -0.39
N GLU A 238 -26.35 20.30 0.20
CA GLU A 238 -26.25 20.12 1.63
C GLU A 238 -25.10 19.10 1.76
N VAL A 239 -23.85 19.60 1.75
CA VAL A 239 -22.81 19.01 2.53
C VAL A 239 -23.37 19.31 3.89
N VAL A 240 -24.34 18.46 4.29
CA VAL A 240 -24.75 18.23 5.66
C VAL A 240 -23.44 18.42 6.35
N HIS A 241 -23.32 19.47 7.15
CA HIS A 241 -22.13 19.73 7.95
C HIS A 241 -22.03 18.50 8.85
N ARG A 242 -21.51 17.42 8.27
CA ARG A 242 -21.46 16.12 8.88
C ARG A 242 -20.45 16.37 9.97
N PRO A 243 -20.87 16.18 11.24
CA PRO A 243 -20.02 16.54 12.34
C PRO A 243 -18.68 15.83 12.15
N TYR A 244 -17.62 16.61 12.27
CA TYR A 244 -16.26 16.09 12.26
C TYR A 244 -15.67 16.36 13.62
N GLU A 245 -14.97 15.36 14.14
CA GLU A 245 -14.31 15.45 15.43
C GLU A 245 -12.82 15.56 15.19
N TRP A 246 -12.24 16.72 15.51
CA TRP A 246 -10.81 16.99 15.32
C TRP A 246 -9.92 15.92 15.95
N ILE A 247 -10.33 15.43 17.12
CA ILE A 247 -9.61 14.39 17.86
C ILE A 247 -9.52 13.08 17.06
N LEU A 248 -10.52 12.72 16.26
CA LEU A 248 -10.50 11.49 15.47
C LEU A 248 -9.54 11.58 14.28
N MET A 249 -9.10 12.78 13.89
CA MET A 249 -8.10 12.95 12.82
C MET A 249 -6.67 12.76 13.31
N THR A 250 -6.45 12.88 14.62
CA THR A 250 -5.12 12.86 15.24
C THR A 250 -4.32 11.57 15.07
N PRO A 251 -4.89 10.35 14.94
CA PRO A 251 -4.10 9.15 14.70
C PRO A 251 -3.31 9.19 13.39
N TYR A 252 -3.92 9.67 12.31
CA TYR A 252 -3.24 9.84 11.02
C TYR A 252 -2.15 10.91 11.10
N LEU A 253 -2.43 12.04 11.77
CA LEU A 253 -1.43 13.08 12.00
C LEU A 253 -0.25 12.58 12.83
N LEU A 254 -0.51 11.80 13.87
CA LEU A 254 0.51 11.20 14.72
C LEU A 254 1.44 10.29 13.91
N VAL A 255 0.88 9.38 13.12
CA VAL A 255 1.66 8.46 12.27
C VAL A 255 2.52 9.23 11.25
N VAL A 256 1.95 10.24 10.60
CA VAL A 256 2.69 11.12 9.68
C VAL A 256 3.85 11.80 10.39
N VAL A 257 3.60 12.45 11.53
CA VAL A 257 4.62 13.19 12.27
C VAL A 257 5.75 12.26 12.74
N LEU A 258 5.41 11.11 13.34
CA LEU A 258 6.40 10.14 13.82
C LEU A 258 7.24 9.57 12.66
N SER A 259 6.62 9.27 11.52
CA SER A 259 7.35 8.77 10.35
C SER A 259 8.32 9.82 9.79
N LEU A 260 7.93 11.11 9.74
CA LEU A 260 8.78 12.20 9.27
C LEU A 260 9.97 12.49 10.20
N PHE A 261 9.82 12.26 11.50
CA PHE A 261 10.93 12.32 12.47
C PHE A 261 11.89 11.12 12.37
N GLY A 262 11.63 10.18 11.46
CA GLY A 262 12.50 9.02 11.23
C GLY A 262 12.39 7.96 12.31
N LEU A 263 11.29 7.93 13.09
CA LEU A 263 11.04 6.80 13.98
C LEU A 263 10.85 5.51 13.16
N ASN A 264 11.21 4.39 13.78
CA ASN A 264 11.06 3.08 13.17
C ASN A 264 9.59 2.81 12.83
N VAL A 265 9.35 2.35 11.59
CA VAL A 265 8.00 2.10 11.04
C VAL A 265 7.14 1.21 11.93
N PHE A 266 7.72 0.18 12.55
CA PHE A 266 7.01 -0.70 13.47
C PHE A 266 6.48 0.06 14.68
N VAL A 267 7.32 0.90 15.29
CA VAL A 267 6.95 1.70 16.47
C VAL A 267 5.88 2.71 16.09
N THR A 268 6.07 3.40 14.96
CA THR A 268 5.13 4.40 14.46
C THR A 268 3.74 3.81 14.24
N LEU A 269 3.63 2.67 13.55
CA LEU A 269 2.35 2.01 13.31
C LEU A 269 1.75 1.43 14.59
N PHE A 270 2.56 0.80 15.44
CA PHE A 270 2.07 0.22 16.69
C PHE A 270 1.50 1.30 17.64
N VAL A 271 2.21 2.43 17.79
CA VAL A 271 1.73 3.59 18.56
C VAL A 271 0.47 4.16 17.93
N GLY A 272 0.40 4.25 16.60
CA GLY A 272 -0.79 4.69 15.87
C GLY A 272 -2.01 3.81 16.14
N ILE A 273 -1.85 2.48 16.11
CA ILE A 273 -2.92 1.51 16.41
C ILE A 273 -3.39 1.67 17.85
N LEU A 274 -2.47 1.69 18.82
CA LEU A 274 -2.82 1.83 20.23
C LEU A 274 -3.56 3.14 20.48
N TYR A 275 -3.09 4.23 19.90
CA TYR A 275 -3.72 5.54 20.05
C TYR A 275 -5.11 5.59 19.41
N ALA A 276 -5.27 5.08 18.19
CA ALA A 276 -6.58 4.97 17.55
C ALA A 276 -7.53 4.07 18.37
N GLY A 277 -7.05 2.94 18.88
CA GLY A 277 -7.83 2.04 19.72
C GLY A 277 -8.28 2.69 21.03
N LEU A 278 -7.41 3.45 21.70
CA LEU A 278 -7.75 4.20 22.91
C LEU A 278 -8.82 5.26 22.65
N LEU A 279 -8.74 5.97 21.51
CA LEU A 279 -9.78 6.90 21.10
C LEU A 279 -11.11 6.16 20.82
N GLY A 280 -11.05 5.00 20.18
CA GLY A 280 -12.24 4.17 19.92
C GLY A 280 -12.98 3.79 21.21
N LEU A 281 -12.22 3.32 22.21
CA LEU A 281 -12.77 3.00 23.54
C LEU A 281 -13.35 4.23 24.24
N TRP A 282 -12.69 5.39 24.12
CA TRP A 282 -13.15 6.60 24.79
C TRP A 282 -14.43 7.18 24.18
N PHE A 283 -14.56 7.13 22.86
CA PHE A 283 -15.77 7.57 22.13
C PHE A 283 -16.87 6.50 22.06
N GLY A 284 -16.66 5.32 22.64
CA GLY A 284 -17.63 4.21 22.62
C GLY A 284 -17.93 3.68 21.22
N LYS A 285 -16.98 3.83 20.29
CA LYS A 285 -17.12 3.37 18.89
C LYS A 285 -16.47 2.00 18.65
N VAL A 286 -15.79 1.45 19.66
CA VAL A 286 -15.14 0.13 19.69
C VAL A 286 -15.29 -0.47 21.07
#